data_AF-A0A8I1U2Y8-F1
#
_entry.id   AF-A0A8I1U2Y8-F1
#
_cell.length_a   1.000
_cell.length_b   1.000
_cell.length_c   1.000
_cell.angle_alpha   90.00
_cell.angle_beta   90.00
_cell.angle_gamma   90.00
#
_symmetry.space_group_name_H-M   'P 1'
#
loop_
_entity.id
_entity.type
_entity.pdbx_description
1 polymer ?
#
loop_
_entity_poly.entity_id
_entity_poly.type
_entity_poly.pdbx_seq_one_letter_code
_entity_poly.pdbx_strand_id
1 'polypeptide(L)'
;MVAGLLYVVGLIAVLVTLVVAGVHAPAQIDMINAALDAPGGDLLGALIEAARLMQWAVMPFVGGLVLMGLGRIVMLLGAINRALRGAA
;
A
#
# COMPACT_ATOMS: atom_id res chain seq x y z
N MET A 1 -19.95 3.60 -12.97
CA MET A 1 -19.07 2.44 -13.30
C MET A 1 -17.60 2.78 -13.10
N VAL A 2 -17.08 3.86 -13.70
CA VAL A 2 -15.67 4.27 -13.60
C VAL A 2 -15.16 4.42 -12.15
N ALA A 3 -15.91 5.07 -11.25
CA ALA A 3 -15.48 5.26 -9.86
C ALA A 3 -15.33 3.96 -9.06
N GLY A 4 -16.25 3.01 -9.26
CA GLY A 4 -16.15 1.67 -8.65
C GLY A 4 -14.94 0.90 -9.17
N LEU A 5 -14.64 1.01 -10.47
CA LEU A 5 -13.45 0.40 -11.05
C LEU A 5 -12.15 0.99 -10.49
N LEU A 6 -12.08 2.31 -10.31
CA LEU A 6 -10.91 2.96 -9.67
C LEU A 6 -10.66 2.43 -8.26
N TYR A 7 -11.73 2.23 -7.49
CA TYR A 7 -11.62 1.65 -6.15
C TYR A 7 -11.11 0.20 -6.20
N VAL A 8 -11.67 -0.64 -7.06
CA VAL A 8 -11.27 -2.05 -7.18
C VAL A 8 -9.83 -2.20 -7.67
N VAL A 9 -9.42 -1.40 -8.65
CA VAL A 9 -8.03 -1.40 -9.15
C VAL A 9 -7.06 -1.00 -8.04
N GLY A 10 -7.39 0.05 -7.28
CA GLY A 10 -6.57 0.47 -6.15
C GLY A 10 -6.47 -0.61 -5.05
N LEU A 11 -7.59 -1.26 -4.75
CA LEU A 11 -7.64 -2.36 -3.79
C LEU A 11 -6.78 -3.55 -4.23
N ILE A 12 -6.88 -3.97 -5.48
CA ILE A 12 -6.07 -5.06 -6.03
C ILE A 12 -4.59 -4.71 -5.96
N ALA A 13 -4.20 -3.49 -6.33
CA ALA A 13 -2.81 -3.04 -6.25
C ALA A 13 -2.26 -3.14 -4.82
N VAL A 14 -3.03 -2.69 -3.82
CA VAL A 14 -2.64 -2.79 -2.40
C VAL A 14 -2.50 -4.25 -1.96
N LEU A 15 -3.51 -5.09 -2.23
CA LEU A 15 -3.53 -6.47 -1.78
C LEU A 15 -2.40 -7.30 -2.41
N VAL A 16 -2.20 -7.18 -3.73
CA VAL A 16 -1.10 -7.88 -4.41
C VAL A 16 0.25 -7.42 -3.87
N THR A 17 0.43 -6.12 -3.65
CA THR A 17 1.67 -5.59 -3.07
C THR A 17 1.95 -6.18 -1.69
N LEU A 18 0.92 -6.26 -0.83
CA LEU A 18 1.05 -6.84 0.50
C LEU A 18 1.39 -8.34 0.44
N VAL A 19 0.75 -9.10 -0.45
CA VAL A 19 1.03 -10.53 -0.60
C VAL A 19 2.47 -10.75 -1.05
N VAL A 20 2.92 -10.03 -2.09
CA VAL A 20 4.29 -10.18 -2.62
C VAL A 20 5.33 -9.71 -1.60
N ALA A 21 5.11 -8.57 -0.93
CA ALA A 21 5.99 -8.12 0.16
C ALA A 21 6.03 -9.15 1.30
N GLY A 22 4.88 -9.73 1.66
CA GLY A 22 4.77 -10.76 2.69
C GLY A 22 5.55 -12.03 2.37
N VAL A 23 5.63 -12.45 1.09
CA VAL A 23 6.46 -13.58 0.66
C VAL A 23 7.95 -13.32 0.92
N HIS A 24 8.40 -12.07 0.79
CA HIS A 24 9.80 -11.69 1.01
C HIS A 24 10.11 -11.32 2.47
N ALA A 25 9.09 -11.18 3.33
CA ALA A 25 9.26 -10.75 4.71
C ALA A 25 10.15 -11.68 5.57
N PRO A 26 10.08 -13.02 5.48
CA PRO A 26 10.91 -13.90 6.32
C PRO A 26 12.41 -13.64 6.14
N ALA A 27 12.87 -13.49 4.90
CA ALA A 27 14.29 -13.24 4.61
C ALA A 27 14.78 -11.89 5.17
N GLN A 28 13.93 -10.86 5.16
CA GLN A 28 14.24 -9.55 5.74
C GLN A 28 14.26 -9.59 7.27
N ILE A 29 13.35 -10.37 7.87
CA ILE A 29 13.32 -10.58 9.33
C ILE A 29 14.58 -11.31 9.78
N ASP A 30 14.98 -12.37 9.07
CA ASP A 30 16.21 -13.11 9.37
C ASP A 30 17.46 -12.23 9.27
N MET A 31 17.51 -11.33 8.27
CA MET A 31 18.59 -10.35 8.13
C MET A 31 18.67 -9.39 9.33
N ILE A 32 17.53 -8.90 9.81
CA ILE A 32 17.48 -8.01 10.98
C ILE A 32 17.87 -8.77 12.25
N ASN A 33 17.35 -10.00 12.43
CA ASN A 33 17.68 -10.83 13.59
C ASN A 33 19.17 -11.18 13.63
N ALA A 34 19.78 -11.50 12.49
CA ALA A 34 21.22 -11.74 12.40
C ALA A 34 22.04 -10.49 12.80
N ALA A 35 21.58 -9.29 12.45
CA ALA A 35 22.23 -8.04 12.86
C ALA A 35 22.05 -7.75 14.36
N LEU A 36 20.92 -8.17 14.96
CA LEU A 36 20.65 -8.05 16.40
C LEU A 36 21.50 -9.01 17.23
N ASP A 37 21.68 -10.24 16.77
CA ASP A 37 22.39 -11.29 17.49
C ASP A 37 23.93 -11.18 17.38
N ALA A 38 24.43 -10.37 16.44
CA ALA A 38 25.85 -10.16 16.22
C ALA A 38 26.48 -9.17 17.24
N PRO A 39 27.56 -9.53 17.95
CA PRO A 39 28.28 -8.60 18.82
C PRO A 39 28.85 -7.42 18.03
N GLY A 40 28.36 -6.21 18.28
CA GLY A 40 28.75 -5.01 17.53
C GLY A 40 28.09 -4.89 16.14
N GLY A 41 27.01 -5.63 15.88
CA GLY A 41 26.28 -5.62 14.62
C GLY A 41 25.69 -4.25 14.25
N ASP A 42 25.72 -3.92 12.95
CA ASP A 42 25.15 -2.69 12.41
C ASP A 42 23.65 -2.85 12.12
N LEU A 43 22.84 -2.71 13.16
CA LEU A 43 21.38 -2.77 13.06
C LEU A 43 20.83 -1.67 12.14
N LEU A 44 21.41 -0.47 12.16
CA LEU A 44 20.94 0.64 11.34
C LEU A 44 21.18 0.35 9.86
N GLY A 45 22.36 -0.18 9.51
CA GLY A 45 22.65 -0.64 8.16
C GLY A 45 21.68 -1.72 7.68
N ALA A 46 21.38 -2.71 8.53
CA ALA A 46 20.41 -3.76 8.21
C ALA A 46 18.99 -3.22 7.98
N LEU A 47 18.54 -2.25 8.79
CA LEU A 47 17.23 -1.59 8.62
C LEU A 47 17.16 -0.75 7.34
N ILE A 48 18.23 -0.02 7.01
CA ILE A 48 18.32 0.75 5.77
C ILE A 48 18.25 -0.17 4.55
N GLU A 49 18.97 -1.30 4.59
CA GLU A 49 18.94 -2.27 3.50
C GLU A 49 17.57 -2.94 3.38
N ALA A 50 16.93 -3.31 4.50
CA ALA A 50 15.56 -3.83 4.50
C ALA A 50 14.57 -2.83 3.88
N ALA A 51 14.69 -1.54 4.24
CA ALA A 51 13.86 -0.49 3.67
C ALA A 51 14.09 -0.32 2.16
N ARG A 52 15.35 -0.42 1.70
CA ARG A 52 15.72 -0.36 0.29
C ARG A 52 15.13 -1.53 -0.49
N LEU A 53 15.19 -2.74 0.06
CA LEU A 53 14.57 -3.93 -0.51
C LEU A 53 13.03 -3.82 -0.57
N MET A 54 12.41 -3.00 0.27
CA MET A 54 10.97 -2.76 0.28
C MET A 54 10.55 -1.52 -0.53
N GLN A 55 11.50 -0.73 -1.05
CA GLN A 55 11.22 0.55 -1.72
C GLN A 55 10.30 0.41 -2.93
N TRP A 56 10.41 -0.71 -3.66
CA TRP A 56 9.57 -0.99 -4.83
C TRP A 56 8.08 -1.08 -4.49
N ALA A 57 7.74 -1.50 -3.26
CA ALA A 57 6.36 -1.70 -2.81
C ALA A 57 5.64 -0.38 -2.49
N VAL A 58 6.39 0.71 -2.26
CA VAL A 58 5.82 2.00 -1.86
C VAL A 58 4.89 2.57 -2.92
N MET A 59 5.34 2.63 -4.19
CA MET A 59 4.53 3.19 -5.27
C MET A 59 3.22 2.44 -5.54
N PRO A 60 3.19 1.11 -5.70
CA PRO A 60 1.94 0.41 -5.94
C PRO A 60 1.02 0.42 -4.70
N PHE A 61 1.58 0.39 -3.49
CA PHE A 61 0.79 0.49 -2.26
C PHE A 61 0.13 1.87 -2.10
N VAL A 62 0.94 2.95 -2.11
CA VAL A 62 0.44 4.32 -1.95
C VAL A 62 -0.44 4.71 -3.14
N GLY A 63 -0.04 4.37 -4.36
CA GLY A 63 -0.83 4.60 -5.56
C GLY A 63 -2.19 3.89 -5.49
N GLY A 64 -2.22 2.64 -5.03
CA GLY A 64 -3.47 1.91 -4.83
C GLY A 64 -4.39 2.57 -3.79
N LEU A 65 -3.83 3.03 -2.67
CA LEU A 65 -4.59 3.79 -1.66
C LEU A 65 -5.16 5.11 -2.21
N VAL A 66 -4.36 5.84 -2.99
CA VAL A 66 -4.81 7.08 -3.64
C VAL A 66 -5.97 6.79 -4.60
N LEU A 67 -5.86 5.73 -5.42
CA LEU A 67 -6.93 5.33 -6.34
C LEU A 67 -8.22 4.94 -5.60
N MET A 68 -8.11 4.22 -4.48
CA MET A 68 -9.25 3.90 -3.62
C MET A 68 -9.90 5.17 -3.04
N GLY A 69 -9.09 6.09 -2.53
CA GLY A 69 -9.56 7.37 -2.00
C GLY A 69 -10.30 8.19 -3.06
N LEU A 70 -9.72 8.33 -4.25
CA LEU A 70 -10.32 9.04 -5.38
C LEU A 70 -11.63 8.38 -5.83
N GLY A 71 -11.64 7.04 -5.97
CA GLY A 71 -12.86 6.29 -6.29
C GLY A 71 -13.98 6.57 -5.29
N ARG A 72 -13.67 6.59 -3.99
CA ARG A 72 -14.63 6.93 -2.93
C ARG A 72 -15.15 8.37 -3.05
N ILE A 73 -14.27 9.34 -3.27
CA ILE A 73 -14.65 10.75 -3.44
C ILE A 73 -15.61 10.91 -4.62
N VAL A 74 -15.31 10.32 -5.77
CA VAL A 74 -16.18 10.43 -6.96
C VAL A 74 -17.54 9.77 -6.72
N MET A 75 -17.60 8.65 -6.03
CA MET A 75 -18.88 8.01 -5.67
C MET A 75 -19.71 8.90 -4.74
N LEU A 76 -19.10 9.53 -3.74
CA LEU A 76 -19.78 10.48 -2.85
C LEU A 76 -20.29 11.71 -3.61
N LEU A 77 -19.47 12.30 -4.47
CA LEU A 77 -19.88 13.44 -5.30
C LEU A 77 -21.04 13.07 -6.24
N GLY A 78 -21.01 11.88 -6.83
CA GLY A 78 -22.11 11.36 -7.63
C GLY A 78 -23.41 11.20 -6.83
N ALA A 79 -23.32 10.71 -5.60
CA ALA A 79 -24.46 10.60 -4.69
C ALA A 79 -25.01 11.97 -4.28
N ILE A 80 -24.13 12.92 -3.94
CA ILE A 80 -24.51 14.31 -3.60
C ILE A 80 -25.20 14.99 -4.78
N ASN A 81 -24.63 14.92 -5.98
CA ASN A 81 -25.24 15.51 -7.17
C ASN A 81 -26.62 14.90 -7.47
N ARG A 82 -26.79 13.59 -7.26
CA ARG A 82 -28.09 12.93 -7.40
C ARG A 82 -29.08 13.42 -6.34
N ALA A 83 -28.66 13.55 -5.08
CA ALA A 83 -29.50 14.04 -3.99
C ALA A 83 -29.96 15.48 -4.23
N LEU A 84 -29.06 16.36 -4.70
CA LEU A 84 -29.39 17.76 -5.03
C LEU A 84 -30.37 17.86 -6.21
N ARG A 85 -30.29 16.95 -7.18
CA ARG A 85 -31.18 16.93 -8.36
C ARG A 85 -32.53 16.25 -8.09
N GLY A 86 -32.62 15.39 -7.07
CA GLY A 86 -33.83 14.66 -6.69
C GLY A 86 -34.60 15.27 -5.52
N ALA A 87 -34.12 16.37 -4.94
CA ALA A 87 -34.79 17.12 -3.87
C ALA A 87 -35.69 18.25 -4.39
N ALA A 88 -36.28 18.07 -5.58
CA ALA A 88 -37.28 18.96 -6.19
C ALA A 88 -38.56 18.17 -6.47
#